data_AF-A0A7C5G2B6-F1
#
_entry.id   AF-A0A7C5G2B6-F1
#
_cell.length_a   1.000
_cell.length_b   1.000
_cell.length_c   1.000
_cell.angle_alpha   90.00
_cell.angle_beta   90.00
_cell.angle_gamma   90.00
#
_symmetry.space_group_name_H-M   'P 1'
#
loop_
_entity.id
_entity.type
_entity.pdbx_description
1 polymer ?
#
loop_
_entity_poly.entity_id
_entity_poly.type
_entity_poly.pdbx_seq_one_letter_code
_entity_poly.pdbx_strand_id
1 'polypeptide(L)'
;MGKKNRELTLCQVRAAVNAVVRSWWLSPQKAKRLLQQTARRLRQYQSRNADARASHWKKAEERFAQIGIDIHTLPRADLDPS
;
A
#
# COMPACT_ATOMS: atom_id res chain seq x y z
N MET A 1 -1.65 18.47 6.58
CA MET A 1 -2.30 17.71 5.50
C MET A 1 -1.27 16.80 4.83
N GLY A 2 -1.09 15.57 5.31
CA GLY A 2 -0.14 14.62 4.70
C GLY A 2 -0.79 13.91 3.52
N LYS A 3 -0.21 14.04 2.31
CA LYS A 3 -0.62 13.25 1.14
C LYS A 3 -0.59 11.77 1.55
N LYS A 4 -1.74 11.10 1.51
CA LYS A 4 -1.85 9.63 1.61
C LYS A 4 -1.11 9.03 0.41
N ASN A 5 0.21 8.92 0.53
CA ASN A 5 0.99 8.06 -0.35
C ASN A 5 0.49 6.65 -0.09
N ARG A 6 -0.37 6.14 -1.00
CA ARG A 6 -0.65 4.71 -1.08
C ARG A 6 0.65 4.09 -1.54
N GLU A 7 1.51 3.73 -0.59
CA GLU A 7 2.78 3.04 -0.85
C GLU A 7 2.45 1.80 -1.69
N LEU A 8 2.68 1.92 -3.00
CA LEU A 8 2.57 0.80 -3.92
C LEU A 8 3.73 -0.13 -3.61
N THR A 9 3.42 -1.37 -3.25
CA THR A 9 4.50 -2.34 -3.07
C THR A 9 5.19 -2.59 -4.41
N LEU A 10 6.48 -2.93 -4.39
CA LEU A 10 7.23 -3.23 -5.62
C LEU A 10 6.52 -4.29 -6.50
N CYS A 11 5.89 -5.28 -5.88
CA CYS A 11 5.09 -6.29 -6.57
C CYS A 11 3.89 -5.69 -7.31
N GLN A 12 3.21 -4.71 -6.72
CA GLN A 12 2.08 -4.01 -7.35
C GLN A 12 2.54 -3.15 -8.54
N VAL A 13 3.69 -2.47 -8.39
CA VAL A 13 4.30 -1.70 -9.49
C VAL A 13 4.67 -2.63 -10.65
N ARG A 14 5.37 -3.74 -10.37
CA ARG A 14 5.71 -4.75 -11.38
C ARG A 14 4.49 -5.31 -12.10
N ALA A 15 3.43 -5.62 -11.35
CA ALA A 15 2.19 -6.12 -11.94
C ALA A 15 1.52 -5.08 -12.87
N ALA A 16 1.53 -3.80 -12.49
CA ALA A 16 1.02 -2.71 -13.32
C ALA A 16 1.84 -2.56 -14.62
N VAL A 17 3.16 -2.48 -14.51
CA VAL A 17 4.07 -2.36 -15.67
C VAL A 17 3.91 -3.55 -16.61
N ASN A 18 3.89 -4.78 -16.08
CA ASN A 18 3.69 -5.98 -16.89
C ASN A 18 2.37 -5.97 -17.66
N ALA A 19 1.28 -5.46 -17.05
CA ALA A 19 -0.01 -5.36 -17.74
C ALA A 19 0.04 -4.32 -18.87
N VAL A 20 0.75 -3.20 -18.69
CA VAL A 20 0.96 -2.19 -19.74
C VAL A 20 1.76 -2.78 -20.90
N VAL A 21 2.90 -3.40 -20.63
CA VAL A 21 3.74 -4.03 -21.67
C VAL A 21 2.97 -5.09 -22.45
N ARG A 22 2.21 -5.94 -21.76
CA ARG A 22 1.36 -6.96 -22.42
C ARG A 22 0.24 -6.34 -23.27
N SER A 23 -0.25 -5.17 -22.89
CA SER A 23 -1.34 -4.51 -23.61
C SER A 23 -0.95 -4.01 -25.00
N TRP A 24 0.34 -3.77 -25.26
CA TRP A 24 0.84 -3.28 -26.55
C TRP A 24 0.62 -4.27 -27.71
N TRP A 25 0.57 -5.56 -27.39
CA TRP A 25 0.40 -6.63 -28.37
C TRP A 25 -1.06 -7.10 -28.50
N LEU A 26 -2.00 -6.40 -27.86
CA LEU A 26 -3.41 -6.77 -27.82
C LEU A 26 -4.27 -5.78 -28.62
N SER A 27 -5.37 -6.29 -29.16
CA SER A 27 -6.40 -5.41 -29.74
C SER A 27 -6.96 -4.48 -28.65
N PRO A 28 -7.44 -3.27 -29.00
CA PRO A 28 -7.83 -2.25 -28.03
C PRO A 28 -8.84 -2.73 -26.98
N GLN A 29 -9.80 -3.57 -27.38
CA GLN A 29 -10.78 -4.15 -26.46
C GLN A 29 -10.16 -5.13 -25.47
N LYS A 30 -9.21 -5.97 -25.91
CA LYS A 30 -8.49 -6.92 -25.05
C LYS A 30 -7.53 -6.20 -24.12
N ALA A 31 -6.80 -5.20 -24.62
CA ALA A 31 -5.95 -4.32 -23.83
C ALA A 31 -6.74 -3.63 -22.70
N LYS A 32 -7.89 -3.02 -23.03
CA LYS A 32 -8.77 -2.38 -22.03
C LYS A 32 -9.23 -3.35 -20.95
N ARG A 33 -9.66 -4.56 -21.33
CA ARG A 33 -10.08 -5.60 -20.37
C ARG A 33 -8.93 -6.01 -19.44
N LEU A 34 -7.74 -6.26 -20.00
CA LEU A 34 -6.54 -6.62 -19.22
C LEU A 34 -6.21 -5.54 -18.19
N LEU A 35 -6.13 -4.28 -18.62
CA LEU A 35 -5.79 -3.17 -17.73
C LEU A 35 -6.86 -2.97 -16.64
N GLN A 36 -8.14 -3.08 -16.98
CA GLN A 36 -9.22 -2.99 -15.99
C GLN A 36 -9.17 -4.12 -14.96
N GLN A 37 -8.90 -5.36 -15.39
CA GLN A 37 -8.75 -6.50 -14.47
C GLN A 37 -7.56 -6.30 -13.54
N THR A 38 -6.40 -5.91 -14.07
CA THR A 38 -5.22 -5.63 -13.25
C THR A 38 -5.49 -4.49 -12.26
N ALA A 39 -6.12 -3.40 -12.70
CA ALA A 39 -6.46 -2.28 -11.83
C ALA A 39 -7.39 -2.69 -10.67
N ARG A 40 -8.41 -3.52 -10.94
CA ARG A 40 -9.31 -4.06 -9.90
C ARG A 40 -8.53 -4.90 -8.89
N ARG A 41 -7.67 -5.80 -9.36
CA ARG A 41 -6.86 -6.65 -8.49
C ARG A 41 -5.89 -5.85 -7.62
N LEU A 42 -5.23 -4.83 -8.19
CA LEU A 42 -4.35 -3.94 -7.45
C LEU A 42 -5.10 -3.17 -6.36
N ARG A 43 -6.30 -2.66 -6.63
CA ARG A 43 -7.14 -2.00 -5.62
C ARG A 43 -7.51 -2.92 -4.46
N GLN A 44 -7.83 -4.19 -4.74
CA GLN A 44 -8.12 -5.17 -3.69
C GLN A 44 -6.90 -5.40 -2.78
N TYR A 45 -5.71 -5.58 -3.36
CA TYR A 45 -4.49 -5.72 -2.57
C TYR A 45 -4.17 -4.46 -1.77
N GLN A 46 -4.37 -3.27 -2.34
CA GLN A 46 -4.19 -2.01 -1.62
C GLN A 46 -5.12 -1.90 -0.42
N SER A 47 -6.38 -2.31 -0.55
CA SER A 47 -7.34 -2.33 0.56
C SER A 47 -6.86 -3.26 1.67
N ARG A 48 -6.52 -4.51 1.33
CA ARG A 48 -6.03 -5.49 2.32
C ARG A 48 -4.76 -5.04 3.02
N ASN A 49 -3.84 -4.39 2.31
CA ASN A 49 -2.63 -3.85 2.91
C ASN A 49 -2.95 -2.70 3.90
N ALA A 50 -3.93 -1.86 3.59
CA ALA A 50 -4.37 -0.81 4.51
C ALA A 50 -5.00 -1.42 5.77
N ASP A 51 -5.85 -2.43 5.62
CA ASP A 51 -6.47 -3.14 6.75
C ASP A 51 -5.42 -3.85 7.62
N ALA A 52 -4.47 -4.55 6.98
CA ALA A 52 -3.36 -5.19 7.66
C ALA A 52 -2.50 -4.17 8.42
N ARG A 53 -2.20 -3.02 7.82
CA ARG A 53 -1.43 -1.95 8.48
C ARG A 53 -2.15 -1.43 9.72
N ALA A 54 -3.47 -1.20 9.65
CA ALA A 54 -4.26 -0.78 10.80
C ALA A 54 -4.24 -1.84 11.92
N SER A 55 -4.39 -3.11 11.57
CA SER A 55 -4.32 -4.22 12.53
C SER A 55 -2.94 -4.36 13.16
N HIS A 56 -1.88 -4.28 12.36
CA HIS A 56 -0.49 -4.31 12.84
C HIS A 56 -0.18 -3.13 13.76
N TRP A 57 -0.66 -1.93 13.42
CA TRP A 57 -0.49 -0.74 14.25
C TRP A 57 -1.17 -0.92 15.61
N LYS A 58 -2.44 -1.34 15.62
CA LYS A 58 -3.17 -1.61 16.87
C LYS A 58 -2.44 -2.64 17.74
N LYS A 59 -1.98 -3.74 17.15
CA LYS A 59 -1.25 -4.78 17.89
C LYS A 59 0.10 -4.29 18.39
N ALA A 60 0.78 -3.41 17.65
CA ALA A 60 2.00 -2.77 18.12
C ALA A 60 1.69 -1.87 19.32
N GLU A 61 0.65 -1.05 19.24
CA GLU A 61 0.15 -0.21 20.33
C GLU A 61 -0.10 -0.98 21.61
N GLU A 62 -0.84 -2.09 21.53
CA GLU A 62 -1.09 -2.99 22.66
C GLU A 62 0.22 -3.54 23.26
N ARG A 63 1.19 -3.93 22.42
CA ARG A 63 2.48 -4.46 22.88
C ARG A 63 3.33 -3.40 23.57
N PHE A 64 3.35 -2.19 23.05
CA PHE A 64 4.09 -1.07 23.65
C PHE A 64 3.47 -0.67 25.00
N ALA A 65 2.13 -0.62 25.09
CA ALA A 65 1.44 -0.38 26.35
C ALA A 65 1.75 -1.46 27.40
N GLN A 66 1.83 -2.74 27.02
CA GLN A 66 2.19 -3.84 27.93
C GLN A 66 3.59 -3.70 28.55
N ILE A 67 4.54 -3.08 27.84
CA ILE A 67 5.89 -2.80 28.35
C ILE A 67 6.04 -1.40 28.95
N GLY A 68 4.93 -0.69 29.16
CA GLY A 68 4.88 0.63 29.80
C GLY A 68 5.32 1.78 28.88
N ILE A 69 5.39 1.58 27.57
CA ILE A 69 5.77 2.60 26.60
C ILE A 69 4.51 3.22 25.99
N ASP A 70 4.34 4.53 26.20
CA ASP A 70 3.33 5.31 25.49
C ASP A 70 3.90 5.82 24.16
N ILE A 71 3.41 5.26 23.05
CA ILE A 71 3.84 5.61 21.69
C ILE A 71 3.56 7.08 21.37
N HIS A 72 2.56 7.69 21.99
CA HIS A 72 2.24 9.10 21.77
C HIS A 72 3.26 10.06 22.36
N THR A 73 4.09 9.57 23.29
CA THR A 73 5.20 10.33 23.88
C THR A 73 6.50 10.15 23.11
N LEU A 74 6.58 9.17 22.20
CA LEU A 74 7.77 8.96 21.38
C LEU A 74 7.86 10.05 20.30
N PRO A 75 9.05 10.62 20.06
CA PRO A 75 9.27 11.50 18.93
C PRO A 75 8.96 10.72 17.66
N ARG A 76 8.17 11.30 16.77
CA ARG A 76 7.90 10.64 15.49
C ARG A 76 9.17 10.62 14.66
N ALA A 77 9.42 9.51 13.96
CA ALA A 77 10.60 9.34 13.12
C ALA A 77 10.66 10.32 11.91
N ASP A 78 9.62 11.12 11.64
CA ASP A 78 9.63 12.22 10.68
C ASP A 78 9.99 13.59 11.32
N LEU A 79 10.34 13.59 12.60
CA LEU A 79 10.82 14.74 13.38
C LEU A 79 12.22 14.44 13.94
N ASP A 80 13.22 14.32 13.06
CA ASP A 80 14.59 14.64 13.47
C ASP A 80 14.79 16.17 13.28
N PRO A 81 15.22 16.92 14.31
CA PRO A 81 15.76 18.25 14.09
C PRO A 81 17.07 18.09 13.32
N SER A 82 17.17 18.82 12.20
CA SER A 82 18.41 19.02 11.44
C SER A 82 19.53 19.61 12.30
#